data_AF-I7JV56-F1
#
_entry.id   AF-I7JV56-F1
#
_cell.length_a   1.000
_cell.length_b   1.000
_cell.length_c   1.000
_cell.angle_alpha   90.00
_cell.angle_beta   90.00
_cell.angle_gamma   90.00
#
_symmetry.space_group_name_H-M   'P 1'
#
loop_
_entity.id
_entity.type
_entity.pdbx_description
1 polymer ?
#
loop_
_entity_poly.entity_id
_entity_poly.type
_entity_poly.pdbx_seq_one_letter_code
_entity_poly.pdbx_strand_id
1 'polypeptide(L)'
;MKKYLSKKLLITGVSLLVLGLIFILISVLIGASVGANGVLHELFFLIPLGWLLILIGGLVLIVAAFIALRKQDKAVNLAIRQKEEKEKQDKNSEK
;
A
#
# COMPACT_ATOMS: atom_id res chain seq x y z
N MET A 1 18.56 4.51 10.02
CA MET A 1 18.15 3.10 9.81
C MET A 1 16.63 3.01 9.83
N LYS A 2 16.01 2.40 8.79
CA LYS A 2 14.63 1.82 8.73
C LYS A 2 14.19 1.75 7.24
N LYS A 3 15.00 1.13 6.38
CA LYS A 3 14.62 0.80 4.98
C LYS A 3 13.50 -0.26 4.93
N TYR A 4 13.30 -0.97 6.05
CA TYR A 4 12.37 -2.09 6.24
C TYR A 4 10.94 -1.67 6.59
N LEU A 5 10.73 -0.44 7.09
CA LEU A 5 9.42 0.01 7.56
C LEU A 5 8.44 0.21 6.39
N SER A 6 8.92 0.82 5.31
CA SER A 6 8.13 1.06 4.09
C SER A 6 7.74 -0.23 3.39
N LYS A 7 8.63 -1.22 3.34
CA LYS A 7 8.33 -2.53 2.72
C LYS A 7 7.27 -3.30 3.49
N LYS A 8 7.37 -3.33 4.83
CA LYS A 8 6.35 -3.95 5.68
C LYS A 8 5.00 -3.26 5.52
N LEU A 9 4.95 -1.92 5.51
CA LEU A 9 3.73 -1.16 5.26
C LEU A 9 3.08 -1.49 3.91
N LEU A 10 3.88 -1.58 2.84
CA LEU A 10 3.39 -1.96 1.52
C LEU A 10 2.82 -3.38 1.52
N ILE A 11 3.53 -4.35 2.09
CA ILE A 11 3.06 -5.74 2.19
C ILE A 11 1.76 -5.82 2.99
N THR A 12 1.69 -5.12 4.13
CA THR A 12 0.47 -5.06 4.94
C THR A 12 -0.69 -4.44 4.15
N GLY A 13 -0.49 -3.29 3.50
CA GLY A 13 -1.52 -2.65 2.68
C GLY A 13 -2.04 -3.56 1.56
N VAL A 14 -1.14 -4.21 0.81
CA VAL A 14 -1.52 -5.17 -0.25
C VAL A 14 -2.26 -6.37 0.32
N SER A 15 -1.80 -6.94 1.45
CA SER A 15 -2.47 -8.08 2.07
C SER A 15 -3.90 -7.74 2.52
N LEU A 16 -4.13 -6.52 3.04
CA LEU A 16 -5.46 -6.06 3.44
C LEU A 16 -6.39 -5.89 2.22
N LEU A 17 -5.87 -5.36 1.10
CA LEU A 17 -6.64 -5.25 -0.14
C LEU A 17 -7.05 -6.63 -0.68
N VAL A 18 -6.10 -7.56 -0.74
CA VAL A 18 -6.34 -8.92 -1.23
C VAL A 18 -7.35 -9.62 -0.31
N LEU A 19 -7.20 -9.51 1.01
CA LEU A 19 -8.11 -10.11 1.96
C LEU A 19 -9.53 -9.52 1.86
N GLY A 20 -9.66 -8.20 1.72
CA GLY A 20 -10.96 -7.56 1.49
C GLY A 20 -11.62 -7.99 0.18
N LEU A 21 -10.84 -8.17 -0.89
CA LEU A 21 -11.35 -8.69 -2.17
C LEU A 21 -11.82 -10.14 -2.04
N ILE A 22 -11.09 -10.98 -1.31
CA ILE A 22 -11.48 -12.36 -1.02
C ILE A 22 -12.82 -12.39 -0.27
N PHE A 23 -13.04 -11.51 0.70
CA PHE A 23 -14.30 -11.44 1.44
C PHE A 23 -15.48 -11.06 0.53
N ILE A 24 -15.29 -10.11 -0.38
CA ILE A 24 -16.31 -9.77 -1.38
C ILE A 24 -16.56 -10.97 -2.30
N LEU A 25 -15.52 -11.63 -2.81
CA LEU A 25 -15.66 -12.82 -3.66
C LEU A 25 -16.42 -13.96 -2.97
N ILE A 26 -16.13 -14.23 -1.70
CA ILE A 26 -16.83 -15.25 -0.91
C ILE A 26 -18.31 -14.89 -0.76
N SER A 27 -18.65 -13.62 -0.51
CA SER A 27 -20.06 -13.22 -0.42
C SER A 27 -20.84 -13.45 -1.71
N VAL A 28 -20.19 -13.20 -2.87
CA VAL A 28 -20.79 -13.45 -4.18
C VAL A 28 -20.93 -14.95 -4.45
N LEU A 29 -19.93 -15.74 -4.05
CA LEU A 29 -19.91 -17.18 -4.30
C LEU A 29 -20.95 -17.94 -3.46
N ILE A 30 -21.16 -17.54 -2.20
CA ILE A 30 -22.20 -18.13 -1.35
C ILE A 30 -23.59 -17.69 -1.82
N GLY A 31 -23.71 -16.44 -2.28
CA GLY A 31 -24.96 -15.87 -2.73
C GLY A 31 -25.99 -15.76 -1.61
N ALA A 32 -27.25 -15.60 -2.02
CA ALA A 32 -28.39 -15.54 -1.11
C ALA A 32 -29.34 -16.69 -1.43
N SER A 33 -29.72 -17.46 -0.42
CA SER A 33 -30.66 -18.56 -0.55
C SER A 33 -31.80 -18.41 0.45
N VAL A 34 -33.03 -18.67 0.01
CA VAL A 34 -34.20 -18.66 0.89
C VAL A 34 -34.45 -20.09 1.35
N GLY A 35 -34.40 -20.32 2.67
CA GLY A 35 -34.69 -21.60 3.27
C GLY A 35 -36.16 -21.98 3.16
N ALA A 36 -36.48 -23.27 3.38
CA ALA A 36 -37.86 -23.79 3.32
C ALA A 36 -38.82 -23.15 4.36
N ASN A 37 -38.25 -22.54 5.40
CA ASN A 37 -38.93 -21.75 6.43
C ASN A 37 -39.12 -20.27 6.03
N GLY A 38 -38.75 -19.88 4.80
CA GLY A 38 -38.82 -18.50 4.32
C GLY A 38 -37.70 -17.59 4.83
N VAL A 39 -36.69 -18.13 5.54
CA VAL A 39 -35.58 -17.35 6.09
C VAL A 39 -34.49 -17.16 5.03
N LEU A 40 -34.05 -15.92 4.85
CA LEU A 40 -32.96 -15.58 3.95
C LEU A 40 -31.60 -15.91 4.60
N HIS A 41 -30.84 -16.80 3.98
CA HIS A 41 -29.48 -17.14 4.35
C HIS A 41 -28.50 -16.48 3.36
N GLU A 42 -27.81 -15.44 3.83
CA GLU A 42 -26.75 -14.75 3.09
C GLU A 42 -25.66 -14.23 4.03
N LEU A 43 -24.44 -14.10 3.55
CA LEU A 43 -23.34 -13.48 4.31
C LEU A 43 -23.30 -11.98 4.06
N PHE A 44 -24.39 -11.28 4.38
CA PHE A 44 -24.51 -9.83 4.19
C PHE A 44 -23.38 -9.05 4.89
N PHE A 45 -22.90 -9.53 6.04
CA PHE A 45 -21.84 -8.88 6.81
C PHE A 45 -20.47 -8.86 6.10
N LEU A 46 -20.24 -9.77 5.15
CA LEU A 46 -18.93 -9.93 4.49
C LEU A 46 -18.65 -8.82 3.48
N ILE A 47 -19.70 -8.28 2.84
CA ILE A 47 -19.62 -7.18 1.88
C ILE A 47 -19.11 -5.88 2.54
N PRO A 48 -19.77 -5.32 3.58
CA PRO A 48 -19.29 -4.11 4.24
C PRO A 48 -17.93 -4.33 4.92
N LEU A 49 -17.65 -5.54 5.43
CA LEU A 49 -16.36 -5.88 6.01
C LEU A 49 -15.24 -5.90 4.95
N GLY A 50 -15.51 -6.46 3.76
CA GLY A 50 -14.59 -6.46 2.64
C GLY A 50 -14.25 -5.05 2.15
N TRP A 51 -15.25 -4.18 2.03
CA TRP A 51 -15.04 -2.76 1.72
C TRP A 51 -14.23 -2.03 2.81
N LEU A 52 -14.49 -2.30 4.09
CA LEU A 52 -13.73 -1.74 5.19
C LEU A 52 -12.24 -2.12 5.11
N LEU A 53 -11.96 -3.40 4.85
CA LEU A 53 -10.60 -3.91 4.64
C LEU A 53 -9.91 -3.24 3.44
N ILE A 54 -10.63 -3.05 2.34
CA ILE A 54 -10.12 -2.37 1.15
C ILE A 54 -9.79 -0.90 1.46
N LEU A 55 -10.67 -0.19 2.16
CA LEU A 55 -10.45 1.21 2.55
C LEU A 55 -9.23 1.36 3.46
N ILE A 56 -9.09 0.51 4.47
CA ILE A 56 -7.93 0.53 5.37
C ILE A 56 -6.65 0.17 4.62
N GLY A 57 -6.68 -0.87 3.78
CA GLY A 57 -5.54 -1.27 2.95
C GLY A 57 -5.10 -0.17 1.99
N GLY A 58 -6.06 0.50 1.34
CA GLY A 58 -5.83 1.65 0.48
C GLY A 58 -5.19 2.83 1.22
N LEU A 59 -5.71 3.17 2.41
CA LEU A 59 -5.16 4.25 3.23
C LEU A 59 -3.70 3.98 3.64
N VAL A 60 -3.39 2.74 4.03
CA VAL A 60 -2.03 2.31 4.36
C VAL A 60 -1.10 2.45 3.16
N LEU A 61 -1.55 2.11 1.96
CA LEU A 61 -0.76 2.29 0.73
C LEU A 61 -0.52 3.76 0.37
N ILE A 62 -1.53 4.62 0.54
CA ILE A 62 -1.37 6.07 0.30
C ILE A 62 -0.30 6.64 1.23
N VAL A 63 -0.35 6.30 2.52
CA VAL A 63 0.67 6.74 3.50
C VAL A 63 2.04 6.17 3.16
N ALA A 64 2.12 4.89 2.77
CA ALA A 64 3.38 4.26 2.37
C ALA A 64 3.98 4.94 1.13
N ALA A 65 3.16 5.26 0.13
CA ALA A 65 3.56 5.96 -1.09
C ALA A 65 4.06 7.37 -0.77
N PHE A 66 3.35 8.12 0.07
CA PHE A 66 3.76 9.46 0.48
C PHE A 66 5.13 9.47 1.17
N ILE A 67 5.37 8.50 2.06
CA ILE A 67 6.68 8.34 2.73
C ILE A 67 7.77 7.96 1.72
N ALA A 68 7.45 7.12 0.73
CA ALA A 68 8.40 6.71 -0.29
C ALA A 68 8.83 7.87 -1.19
N LEU A 69 7.87 8.69 -1.65
CA LEU A 69 8.14 9.87 -2.50
C LEU A 69 9.06 10.86 -1.79
N ARG A 70 8.73 11.24 -0.55
CA ARG A 70 9.56 12.16 0.26
C ARG A 70 10.99 11.66 0.49
N LYS A 71 11.18 10.35 0.50
CA LYS A 71 12.51 9.74 0.67
C LYS A 71 13.31 9.76 -0.63
N GLN A 72 12.66 9.57 -1.77
CA GLN A 72 13.31 9.69 -3.08
C GLN A 72 13.79 11.12 -3.33
N ASP A 73 12.99 12.14 -3.02
CA ASP A 73 13.39 13.55 -3.18
C ASP A 73 14.70 13.89 -2.44
N LYS A 74 14.81 13.45 -1.18
CA LYS A 74 16.03 13.65 -0.38
C LYS A 74 17.23 12.92 -0.96
N ALA A 75 17.04 11.70 -1.46
CA ALA A 75 18.12 10.90 -2.05
C ALA A 75 18.63 11.51 -3.36
N VAL A 76 17.72 12.03 -4.20
CA VAL A 76 18.06 12.72 -5.44
C VAL A 76 18.84 14.00 -5.17
N ASN A 77 18.36 14.83 -4.23
CA ASN A 77 19.04 16.09 -3.88
C ASN A 77 20.46 15.86 -3.33
N LEU A 78 20.66 14.81 -2.52
CA LEU A 78 21.99 14.43 -2.04
C LEU A 78 22.92 13.98 -3.18
N ALA A 79 22.39 13.21 -4.15
CA ALA A 79 23.17 12.77 -5.30
C ALA A 79 23.60 13.94 -6.21
N ILE A 80 22.75 14.96 -6.37
CA ILE A 80 23.08 16.19 -7.11
C ILE A 80 24.22 16.94 -6.42
N ARG A 81 24.14 17.16 -5.10
CA ARG A 81 25.19 17.86 -4.34
C ARG A 81 26.54 17.14 -4.40
N GLN A 82 26.53 15.81 -4.31
CA GLN A 82 27.75 15.00 -4.45
C GLN A 82 28.38 15.11 -5.85
N LYS A 83 27.56 15.24 -6.91
CA LYS A 83 28.08 15.50 -8.26
C LYS A 83 28.70 16.90 -8.35
N GLU A 84 28.03 17.93 -7.83
CA GLU A 84 28.56 19.29 -7.84
C GLU A 84 29.88 19.42 -7.07
N GLU A 85 30.01 18.73 -5.93
CA GLU A 85 31.24 18.72 -5.13
C GLU A 85 32.38 18.02 -5.88
N LYS A 86 32.11 16.89 -6.55
CA LYS A 86 33.10 16.20 -7.39
C LYS A 86 33.55 17.06 -8.57
N GLU A 87 32.62 17.67 -9.29
CA GLU A 87 32.95 18.55 -10.43
C GLU A 87 33.81 19.76 -10.00
N LYS A 88 33.57 20.31 -8.80
CA LYS A 88 34.40 21.38 -8.25
C LYS A 88 35.78 20.89 -7.86
N GLN A 89 35.88 19.66 -7.36
CA GLN A 89 37.14 19.05 -6.93
C GLN A 89 38.02 18.71 -8.15
N ASP A 90 37.44 18.13 -9.19
CA ASP A 90 38.13 17.81 -10.45
C ASP A 90 38.69 19.07 -11.13
N LYS A 91 37.90 20.16 -11.18
CA LYS A 91 38.33 21.47 -11.69
C LYS A 91 39.43 22.13 -10.86
N ASN A 92 39.54 21.80 -9.58
CA ASN A 92 40.57 22.35 -8.70
C ASN A 92 41.84 21.50 -8.69
N SER A 93 41.79 20.24 -9.14
CA SER A 93 42.96 19.39 -9.38
C SER A 93 43.63 19.59 -10.74
N GLU A 94 42.94 20.20 -11.71
CA GLU A 94 43.51 20.58 -13.02
C GLU A 94 44.20 21.95 -13.03
N LYS A 95 44.13 22.73 -11.94
CA LYS A 95 44.82 24.02 -11.78
C LYS A 95 46.05 23.87 -10.89
#